data_AF-A0A9P6XCF2-F1
#
_entry.id   AF-A0A9P6XCF2-F1
#
_cell.length_a   1.000
_cell.length_b   1.000
_cell.length_c   1.000
_cell.angle_alpha   90.00
_cell.angle_beta   90.00
_cell.angle_gamma   90.00
#
_symmetry.space_group_name_H-M   'P 1'
#
loop_
_entity.id
_entity.type
_entity.pdbx_description
1 polymer ?
#
loop_
_entity_poly.entity_id
_entity_poly.type
_entity_poly.pdbx_seq_one_letter_code
_entity_poly.pdbx_strand_id
1 'polypeptide(L)'
;MTDIQQRSTPLVFRDSLSYQWIYGTLGLKPHDVYFFKDVMPYEYQIHDDPSLDLPLDRFNYRMNLDTLKKIEHPVLHFGSMFGSYRVLAETEANTEKLRNIRSGMIFRQPVLTSATERIVKQLGGTNQFIGMHIRVGDGIFKLRASIVVDDIFHTLVNQFTDMTLEEVIQFDPDHDRDRMESADYEVVLRSMPTEEDHTKPIEVHHPSNRDKKTSKTNLKCQSSDSITKRFKNTVVYIATDAPNPREHPLLRKLFRLFPCTFVLSDFEKELEEVKRLQVVEEKVPLDGYLIPMLDAMIAAHGHTFFGTPHSTFTSYIERQLHPVYTGKHVQVMGLEEYLKLQ
;
A
#
# COMPACT_ATOMS: atom_id res chain seq x y z
N MET A 1 -21.08 22.53 8.18
CA MET A 1 -20.54 21.50 9.09
C MET A 1 -21.32 20.24 8.82
N THR A 2 -20.82 19.43 7.89
CA THR A 2 -21.45 18.20 7.41
C THR A 2 -21.35 17.13 8.48
N ASP A 3 -22.46 16.41 8.69
CA ASP A 3 -22.61 15.31 9.65
C ASP A 3 -21.40 14.37 9.67
N ILE A 4 -20.55 14.53 10.68
CA ILE A 4 -19.64 13.48 11.10
C ILE A 4 -20.55 12.51 11.87
N GLN A 5 -20.93 11.41 11.21
CA GLN A 5 -21.58 10.25 11.84
C GLN A 5 -21.05 10.08 13.25
N GLN A 6 -21.95 9.99 14.25
CA GLN A 6 -21.60 9.73 15.64
C GLN A 6 -20.57 8.60 15.72
N ARG A 7 -19.30 8.98 15.85
CA ARG A 7 -18.22 8.02 16.08
C ARG A 7 -18.41 7.54 17.51
N SER A 8 -18.34 6.23 17.73
CA SER A 8 -18.43 5.63 19.07
C SER A 8 -17.34 6.13 20.02
N THR A 9 -16.30 6.79 19.48
CA THR A 9 -15.21 7.43 20.23
C THR A 9 -15.19 8.92 19.89
N PRO A 10 -15.25 9.83 20.89
CA PRO A 10 -15.06 11.26 20.67
C PRO A 10 -13.69 11.52 20.04
N LEU A 11 -13.65 12.36 19.00
CA LEU A 11 -12.41 12.76 18.37
C LEU A 11 -12.16 14.24 18.60
N VAL A 12 -10.92 14.55 18.97
CA VAL A 12 -10.45 15.92 19.12
C VAL A 12 -9.43 16.19 18.03
N PHE A 13 -9.77 17.08 17.10
CA PHE A 13 -8.83 17.54 16.09
C PHE A 13 -7.86 18.54 16.72
N ARG A 14 -6.57 18.37 16.42
CA ARG A 14 -5.51 19.27 16.90
C ARG A 14 -5.01 20.14 15.75
N ASP A 15 -4.87 21.43 16.02
CA ASP A 15 -4.26 22.41 15.11
C ASP A 15 -2.76 22.63 15.42
N SER A 16 -2.27 22.07 16.54
CA SER A 16 -0.86 22.16 16.94
C SER A 16 -0.34 20.83 17.45
N LEU A 17 0.88 20.45 17.02
CA LEU A 17 1.60 19.27 17.52
C LEU A 17 2.29 19.50 18.88
N SER A 18 2.24 20.71 19.43
CA SER A 18 2.87 21.04 20.71
C SER A 18 2.21 20.31 21.90
N TYR A 19 3.01 20.01 22.93
CA TYR A 19 2.47 19.50 24.20
C TYR A 19 1.65 20.56 24.94
N GLN A 20 1.94 21.85 24.72
CA GLN A 20 1.16 22.94 25.32
C GLN A 20 -0.30 22.94 24.85
N TRP A 21 -0.53 22.58 23.60
CA TRP A 21 -1.88 22.39 23.09
C TRP A 21 -2.62 21.28 23.87
N ILE A 22 -1.96 20.15 24.14
CA ILE A 22 -2.57 19.04 24.91
C ILE A 22 -2.96 19.52 26.30
N TYR A 23 -2.06 20.21 27.00
CA TYR A 23 -2.30 20.71 28.35
C TYR A 23 -3.43 21.76 28.38
N GLY A 24 -3.37 22.74 27.48
CA GLY A 24 -4.34 23.83 27.42
C GLY A 24 -5.74 23.36 27.00
N THR A 25 -5.83 22.53 25.96
CA THR A 25 -7.11 22.08 25.40
C THR A 25 -7.81 21.05 26.27
N LEU A 26 -7.05 20.16 26.93
CA LEU A 26 -7.62 19.12 27.79
C LEU A 26 -7.67 19.51 29.27
N GLY A 27 -7.14 20.68 29.65
CA GLY A 27 -7.11 21.14 31.05
C GLY A 27 -6.20 20.31 31.94
N LEU A 28 -5.09 19.81 31.39
CA LEU A 28 -4.18 18.85 32.03
C LEU A 28 -2.86 19.51 32.43
N LYS A 29 -2.18 18.93 33.42
CA LYS A 29 -0.79 19.23 33.77
C LYS A 29 0.16 18.21 33.13
N PRO A 30 1.47 18.52 33.01
CA PRO A 30 2.43 17.58 32.45
C PRO A 30 2.49 16.20 33.13
N HIS A 31 2.22 16.13 34.44
CA HIS A 31 2.19 14.86 35.17
C HIS A 31 0.93 14.02 34.94
N ASP A 32 -0.11 14.57 34.30
CA ASP A 32 -1.33 13.83 33.96
C ASP A 32 -1.18 13.03 32.65
N VAL A 33 -0.04 13.17 31.96
CA VAL A 33 0.23 12.52 30.68
C VAL A 33 1.31 11.46 30.87
N TYR A 34 0.95 10.20 30.59
CA TYR A 34 1.90 9.10 30.49
C TYR A 34 2.45 8.99 29.06
N PHE A 35 3.75 9.16 28.89
CA PHE A 35 4.40 9.13 27.59
C PHE A 35 5.03 7.77 27.28
N PHE A 36 4.55 7.12 26.22
CA PHE A 36 5.24 6.02 25.56
C PHE A 36 6.20 6.60 24.53
N LYS A 37 7.50 6.53 24.82
CA LYS A 37 8.55 7.02 23.94
C LYS A 37 9.16 5.84 23.19
N ASP A 38 8.90 5.75 21.90
CA ASP A 38 9.54 4.76 21.03
C ASP A 38 11.02 5.11 20.89
N VAL A 39 11.92 4.17 21.19
CA VAL A 39 13.36 4.34 20.92
C VAL A 39 13.76 3.80 19.55
N MET A 40 12.92 2.96 18.94
CA MET A 40 13.14 2.40 17.60
C MET A 40 11.83 2.10 16.87
N PRO A 41 11.84 2.05 15.53
CA PRO A 41 10.71 1.54 14.76
C PRO A 41 10.36 0.12 15.23
N TYR A 42 9.06 -0.13 15.43
CA TYR A 42 8.53 -1.45 15.81
C TYR A 42 8.96 -1.96 17.20
N GLU A 43 9.15 -1.07 18.18
CA GLU A 43 9.51 -1.48 19.54
C GLU A 43 8.48 -2.41 20.19
N TYR A 44 7.19 -2.08 20.11
CA TYR A 44 6.12 -2.88 20.73
C TYR A 44 4.93 -3.11 19.81
N GLN A 45 4.30 -4.27 19.98
CA GLN A 45 3.02 -4.64 19.41
C GLN A 45 1.97 -4.75 20.51
N ILE A 46 0.81 -4.11 20.33
CA ILE A 46 -0.28 -4.12 21.30
C ILE A 46 -1.25 -5.26 20.97
N HIS A 47 -1.48 -6.16 21.93
CA HIS A 47 -2.40 -7.29 21.84
C HIS A 47 -3.61 -7.07 22.75
N ASP A 48 -4.82 -7.32 22.25
CA ASP A 48 -6.05 -7.21 23.01
C ASP A 48 -6.56 -8.55 23.56
N ASP A 49 -6.01 -9.68 23.09
CA ASP A 49 -6.30 -11.01 23.64
C ASP A 49 -5.04 -11.63 24.28
N PRO A 50 -4.95 -11.68 25.62
CA PRO A 50 -3.80 -12.26 26.31
C PRO A 50 -3.73 -13.79 26.22
N SER A 51 -4.79 -14.46 25.75
CA SER A 51 -4.83 -15.92 25.61
C SER A 51 -4.18 -16.43 24.32
N LEU A 52 -4.07 -15.57 23.30
CA LEU A 52 -3.44 -15.92 22.03
C LEU A 52 -1.95 -15.62 22.07
N ASP A 53 -1.12 -16.57 21.63
CA ASP A 53 0.32 -16.40 21.49
C ASP A 53 0.69 -16.21 20.01
N LEU A 54 0.45 -15.01 19.49
CA LEU A 54 0.75 -14.66 18.10
C LEU A 54 2.23 -14.25 17.94
N PRO A 55 2.86 -14.56 16.80
CA PRO A 55 4.21 -14.09 16.49
C PRO A 55 4.26 -12.57 16.42
N LEU A 56 5.42 -11.98 16.74
CA LEU A 56 5.58 -10.51 16.78
C LEU A 56 5.87 -9.86 15.43
N ASP A 57 5.92 -10.62 14.32
CA ASP A 57 6.34 -10.12 12.99
C ASP A 57 7.70 -9.40 13.09
N ARG A 58 7.72 -8.07 12.92
CA ARG A 58 8.91 -7.20 13.00
C ARG A 58 9.03 -6.43 14.31
N PHE A 59 8.14 -6.72 15.28
CA PHE A 59 8.12 -6.03 16.57
C PHE A 59 8.97 -6.74 17.63
N ASN A 60 9.58 -5.98 18.54
CA ASN A 60 10.51 -6.57 19.52
C ASN A 60 9.81 -7.14 20.76
N TYR A 61 8.74 -6.49 21.22
CA TYR A 61 8.08 -6.86 22.47
C TYR A 61 6.56 -6.82 22.38
N ARG A 62 5.93 -7.74 23.11
CA ARG A 62 4.48 -7.78 23.31
C ARG A 62 4.05 -6.81 24.41
N MET A 63 2.99 -6.04 24.15
CA MET A 63 2.30 -5.22 25.13
C MET A 63 0.82 -5.61 25.18
N ASN A 64 0.35 -6.16 26.30
CA ASN A 64 -1.07 -6.49 26.44
C ASN A 64 -1.89 -5.24 26.76
N LEU A 65 -3.08 -5.14 26.17
CA LEU A 65 -4.02 -4.04 26.40
C LEU A 65 -4.42 -3.92 27.88
N ASP A 66 -4.44 -5.01 28.62
CA ASP A 66 -4.69 -5.00 30.07
C ASP A 66 -3.57 -4.32 30.87
N THR A 67 -2.34 -4.30 30.36
CA THR A 67 -1.26 -3.49 30.93
C THR A 67 -1.55 -2.01 30.76
N LEU A 68 -2.05 -1.60 29.58
CA LEU A 68 -2.42 -0.22 29.31
C LEU A 68 -3.59 0.24 30.20
N LYS A 69 -4.57 -0.62 30.46
CA LYS A 69 -5.72 -0.33 31.34
C LYS A 69 -5.33 -0.07 32.80
N LYS A 70 -4.16 -0.56 33.24
CA LYS A 70 -3.68 -0.37 34.62
C LYS A 70 -2.99 0.98 34.84
N ILE A 71 -2.78 1.77 33.78
CA ILE A 71 -2.13 3.07 33.89
C ILE A 71 -3.17 4.10 34.35
N GLU A 72 -2.96 4.68 35.53
CA GLU A 72 -3.91 5.62 36.16
C GLU A 72 -3.85 7.05 35.59
N HIS A 73 -2.96 7.31 34.64
CA HIS A 73 -2.82 8.63 34.03
C HIS A 73 -4.02 8.93 33.12
N PRO A 74 -4.63 10.13 33.20
CA PRO A 74 -5.75 10.52 32.34
C PRO A 74 -5.49 10.43 30.84
N VAL A 75 -4.23 10.64 30.41
CA VAL A 75 -3.85 10.59 29.00
C VAL A 75 -2.66 9.67 28.79
N LEU A 76 -2.81 8.74 27.83
CA LEU A 76 -1.72 7.96 27.27
C LEU A 76 -1.27 8.61 25.96
N HIS A 77 -0.04 9.08 25.90
CA HIS A 77 0.56 9.67 24.71
C HIS A 77 1.55 8.69 24.08
N PHE A 78 1.24 8.20 22.88
CA PHE A 78 2.13 7.35 22.11
C PHE A 78 3.00 8.16 21.16
N GLY A 79 4.31 7.91 21.14
CA GLY A 79 5.27 8.58 20.26
C GLY A 79 4.97 8.32 18.79
N SER A 80 4.73 7.06 18.42
CA SER A 80 4.23 6.69 17.10
C SER A 80 3.19 5.57 17.24
N MET A 81 2.18 5.60 16.38
CA MET A 81 1.28 4.47 16.15
C MET A 81 1.45 3.90 14.74
N PHE A 82 2.56 4.26 14.07
CA PHE A 82 2.90 3.79 12.75
C PHE A 82 3.25 2.30 12.76
N GLY A 83 2.82 1.59 11.71
CA GLY A 83 3.12 0.19 11.45
C GLY A 83 1.85 -0.64 11.34
N SER A 84 1.71 -1.37 10.23
CA SER A 84 0.69 -2.42 10.12
C SER A 84 0.85 -3.38 11.30
N TYR A 85 -0.26 -3.83 11.86
CA TYR A 85 -0.29 -4.75 13.00
C TYR A 85 0.33 -4.22 14.29
N ARG A 86 0.62 -2.91 14.44
CA ARG A 86 1.06 -2.36 15.73
C ARG A 86 0.02 -2.49 16.83
N VAL A 87 -1.25 -2.41 16.47
CA VAL A 87 -2.38 -2.72 17.35
C VAL A 87 -3.15 -3.86 16.71
N LEU A 88 -3.18 -4.99 17.39
CA LEU A 88 -3.97 -6.15 17.00
C LEU A 88 -5.38 -6.00 17.56
N ALA A 89 -6.34 -6.37 16.71
CA ALA A 89 -7.72 -6.55 17.08
C ALA A 89 -8.02 -8.04 16.88
N GLU A 90 -7.80 -8.80 17.94
CA GLU A 90 -7.82 -10.25 18.00
C GLU A 90 -9.22 -10.75 18.39
N THR A 91 -9.89 -10.02 19.30
CA THR A 91 -11.27 -10.33 19.69
C THR A 91 -12.26 -9.92 18.58
N GLU A 92 -13.39 -10.63 18.47
CA GLU A 92 -14.44 -10.33 17.48
C GLU A 92 -14.96 -8.88 17.63
N ALA A 93 -15.22 -8.45 18.87
CA ALA A 93 -15.71 -7.11 19.18
C ALA A 93 -14.72 -6.01 18.77
N ASN A 94 -13.41 -6.20 18.99
CA ASN A 94 -12.41 -5.21 18.59
C ASN A 94 -12.11 -5.28 17.09
N THR A 95 -12.23 -6.45 16.46
CA THR A 95 -12.13 -6.62 15.00
C THR A 95 -13.21 -5.79 14.30
N GLU A 96 -14.44 -5.80 14.80
CA GLU A 96 -15.53 -4.97 14.28
C GLU A 96 -15.26 -3.47 14.47
N LYS A 97 -14.76 -3.05 15.64
CA LYS A 97 -14.35 -1.66 15.87
C LYS A 97 -13.24 -1.23 14.91
N LEU A 98 -12.24 -2.07 14.69
CA LEU A 98 -11.15 -1.79 13.75
C LEU A 98 -11.68 -1.67 12.31
N ARG A 99 -12.64 -2.52 11.92
CA ARG A 99 -13.32 -2.40 10.62
C ARG A 99 -14.04 -1.07 10.47
N ASN A 100 -14.75 -0.62 11.50
CA ASN A 100 -15.45 0.68 11.51
C ASN A 100 -14.45 1.85 11.41
N ILE A 101 -13.35 1.80 12.17
CA ILE A 101 -12.28 2.80 12.10
C ILE A 101 -11.70 2.86 10.68
N ARG A 102 -11.27 1.72 10.14
CA ARG A 102 -10.66 1.65 8.80
C ARG A 102 -11.62 2.07 7.69
N SER A 103 -12.93 1.81 7.84
CA SER A 103 -13.97 2.28 6.91
C SER A 103 -14.14 3.81 6.95
N GLY A 104 -13.89 4.43 8.11
CA GLY A 104 -13.84 5.90 8.25
C GLY A 104 -12.55 6.55 7.74
N MET A 105 -11.54 5.74 7.38
CA MET A 105 -10.25 6.19 6.86
C MET A 105 -10.16 6.14 5.33
N ILE A 106 -11.28 5.88 4.63
CA ILE A 106 -11.32 5.97 3.17
C ILE A 106 -11.14 7.44 2.80
N PHE A 107 -10.05 7.74 2.10
CA PHE A 107 -9.70 9.10 1.74
C PHE A 107 -10.75 9.68 0.77
N ARG A 108 -11.27 10.86 1.10
CA ARG A 108 -12.31 11.55 0.32
C ARG A 108 -11.98 13.04 0.24
N GLN A 109 -11.41 13.45 -0.87
CA GLN A 109 -11.20 14.85 -1.21
C GLN A 109 -11.80 15.08 -2.61
N PRO A 110 -12.72 16.03 -2.81
CA PRO A 110 -13.50 16.13 -4.06
C PRO A 110 -12.69 16.26 -5.35
N VAL A 111 -11.58 16.99 -5.32
CA VAL A 111 -10.69 17.17 -6.47
C VAL A 111 -9.97 15.87 -6.81
N LEU A 112 -9.44 15.16 -5.81
CA LEU A 112 -8.79 13.85 -6.00
C LEU A 112 -9.80 12.80 -6.46
N THR A 113 -11.00 12.77 -5.86
CA THR A 113 -12.07 11.87 -6.29
C THR A 113 -12.44 12.12 -7.75
N SER A 114 -12.64 13.37 -8.15
CA SER A 114 -12.98 13.69 -9.54
C SER A 114 -11.85 13.36 -10.51
N ALA A 115 -10.59 13.65 -10.15
CA ALA A 115 -9.43 13.27 -10.95
C ALA A 115 -9.32 11.74 -11.10
N THR A 116 -9.49 11.00 -10.00
CA THR A 116 -9.50 9.53 -9.98
C THR A 116 -10.57 8.98 -10.93
N GLU A 117 -11.81 9.45 -10.82
CA GLU A 117 -12.91 9.00 -11.67
C GLU A 117 -12.64 9.23 -13.17
N ARG A 118 -12.06 10.39 -13.51
CA ARG A 118 -11.68 10.70 -14.90
C ARG A 118 -10.59 9.78 -15.42
N ILE A 119 -9.56 9.50 -14.62
CA ILE A 119 -8.45 8.61 -15.00
C ILE A 119 -8.94 7.17 -15.13
N VAL A 120 -9.66 6.68 -14.11
CA VAL A 120 -10.25 5.33 -14.10
C VAL A 120 -11.16 5.11 -15.30
N LYS A 121 -11.96 6.11 -15.69
CA LYS A 121 -12.78 6.03 -16.91
C LYS A 121 -11.95 5.87 -18.19
N GLN A 122 -10.78 6.53 -18.28
CA GLN A 122 -9.86 6.38 -19.42
C GLN A 122 -9.21 4.99 -19.46
N LEU A 123 -8.89 4.42 -18.29
CA LEU A 123 -8.38 3.06 -18.13
C LEU A 123 -9.42 1.96 -18.45
N GLY A 124 -10.68 2.33 -18.70
CA GLY A 124 -11.78 1.41 -19.04
C GLY A 124 -12.88 1.33 -17.99
N GLY A 125 -12.66 1.89 -16.80
CA GLY A 125 -13.60 1.89 -15.67
C GLY A 125 -13.15 0.99 -14.52
N THR A 126 -13.88 1.07 -13.40
CA THR A 126 -13.67 0.20 -12.24
C THR A 126 -13.77 -1.28 -12.64
N ASN A 127 -12.90 -2.13 -12.07
CA ASN A 127 -12.81 -3.56 -12.38
C ASN A 127 -12.43 -3.88 -13.85
N GLN A 128 -11.82 -2.95 -14.59
CA GLN A 128 -11.43 -3.17 -16.00
C GLN A 128 -9.92 -3.22 -16.24
N PHE A 129 -9.09 -3.09 -15.20
CA PHE A 129 -7.62 -3.11 -15.35
C PHE A 129 -6.96 -3.77 -14.13
N ILE A 130 -5.68 -4.08 -14.23
CA ILE A 130 -4.86 -4.53 -13.11
C ILE A 130 -4.27 -3.30 -12.42
N GLY A 131 -4.56 -3.14 -11.13
CA GLY A 131 -3.97 -2.09 -10.31
C GLY A 131 -2.70 -2.58 -9.62
N MET A 132 -1.66 -1.76 -9.59
CA MET A 132 -0.40 -2.13 -8.95
C MET A 132 0.13 -0.97 -8.11
N HIS A 133 0.76 -1.28 -6.98
CA HIS A 133 1.54 -0.34 -6.19
C HIS A 133 2.95 -0.89 -5.93
N ILE A 134 3.95 -0.33 -6.62
CA ILE A 134 5.32 -0.86 -6.62
C ILE A 134 6.27 0.20 -6.07
N ARG A 135 6.95 -0.13 -4.97
CA ARG A 135 8.00 0.70 -4.37
C ARG A 135 9.37 0.23 -4.81
N VAL A 136 10.13 1.12 -5.43
CA VAL A 136 11.51 0.87 -5.88
C VAL A 136 12.45 2.03 -5.52
N GLY A 137 11.92 3.15 -5.04
CA GLY A 137 12.66 4.40 -4.86
C GLY A 137 13.32 4.60 -3.50
N ASP A 138 12.89 3.92 -2.43
CA ASP A 138 13.26 4.30 -1.07
C ASP A 138 13.53 3.15 -0.08
N GLY A 139 14.31 3.49 0.96
CA GLY A 139 14.46 2.71 2.19
C GLY A 139 14.77 1.22 1.98
N ILE A 140 14.20 0.39 2.84
CA ILE A 140 14.31 -1.07 2.76
C ILE A 140 13.63 -1.64 1.50
N PHE A 141 12.67 -0.92 0.91
CA PHE A 141 11.98 -1.39 -0.29
C PHE A 141 12.92 -1.41 -1.49
N LYS A 142 13.86 -0.46 -1.57
CA LYS A 142 14.91 -0.45 -2.59
C LYS A 142 15.84 -1.68 -2.49
N LEU A 143 16.11 -2.18 -1.28
CA LEU A 143 16.98 -3.35 -1.06
C LEU A 143 16.45 -4.61 -1.76
N ARG A 144 15.13 -4.85 -1.65
CA ARG A 144 14.44 -6.03 -2.18
C ARG A 144 13.57 -5.73 -3.41
N ALA A 145 13.71 -4.54 -4.00
CA ALA A 145 12.88 -4.10 -5.11
C ALA A 145 12.96 -5.04 -6.31
N SER A 146 14.16 -5.55 -6.63
CA SER A 146 14.36 -6.47 -7.74
C SER A 146 13.59 -7.78 -7.54
N ILE A 147 13.71 -8.37 -6.35
CA ILE A 147 13.02 -9.60 -5.96
C ILE A 147 11.50 -9.42 -6.03
N VAL A 148 10.98 -8.33 -5.45
CA VAL A 148 9.53 -8.06 -5.42
C VAL A 148 8.97 -7.83 -6.82
N VAL A 149 9.68 -7.06 -7.66
CA VAL A 149 9.25 -6.82 -9.05
C VAL A 149 9.29 -8.10 -9.87
N ASP A 150 10.27 -8.97 -9.61
CA ASP A 150 10.39 -10.28 -10.22
C ASP A 150 9.23 -11.22 -9.84
N ASP A 151 8.92 -11.36 -8.54
CA ASP A 151 7.78 -12.16 -8.07
C ASP A 151 6.45 -11.68 -8.67
N ILE A 152 6.26 -10.36 -8.75
CA ILE A 152 5.09 -9.74 -9.37
C ILE A 152 5.06 -10.06 -10.88
N PHE A 153 6.19 -9.95 -11.58
CA PHE A 153 6.28 -10.27 -13.01
C PHE A 153 5.87 -11.72 -13.29
N HIS A 154 6.45 -12.69 -12.58
CA HIS A 154 6.12 -14.11 -12.76
C HIS A 154 4.66 -14.43 -12.39
N THR A 155 4.12 -13.75 -11.38
CA THR A 155 2.69 -13.85 -11.04
C THR A 155 1.80 -13.33 -12.17
N LEU A 156 2.15 -12.19 -12.78
CA LEU A 156 1.41 -11.62 -13.90
C LEU A 156 1.47 -12.52 -15.14
N VAL A 157 2.65 -13.08 -15.44
CA VAL A 157 2.85 -14.06 -16.51
C VAL A 157 1.91 -15.24 -16.30
N ASN A 158 1.93 -15.84 -15.10
CA ASN A 158 1.13 -17.01 -14.80
C ASN A 158 -0.37 -16.72 -14.91
N GLN A 159 -0.85 -15.60 -14.37
CA GLN A 159 -2.28 -15.30 -14.27
C GLN A 159 -2.90 -14.71 -15.55
N PHE A 160 -2.17 -13.86 -16.28
CA PHE A 160 -2.75 -13.02 -17.34
C PHE A 160 -2.14 -13.25 -18.72
N THR A 161 -1.25 -14.23 -18.87
CA THR A 161 -0.60 -14.52 -20.15
C THR A 161 -0.72 -16.00 -20.54
N ASP A 162 -0.24 -16.30 -21.74
CA ASP A 162 -0.03 -17.65 -22.27
C ASP A 162 1.40 -17.86 -22.75
N MET A 163 2.36 -17.18 -22.10
CA MET A 163 3.77 -17.26 -22.47
C MET A 163 4.35 -18.63 -22.14
N THR A 164 5.18 -19.17 -23.03
CA THR A 164 5.94 -20.40 -22.74
C THR A 164 7.16 -20.09 -21.87
N LEU A 165 7.76 -21.12 -21.28
CA LEU A 165 9.00 -20.98 -20.51
C LEU A 165 10.10 -20.28 -21.31
N GLU A 166 10.26 -20.63 -22.59
CA GLU A 166 11.25 -20.00 -23.48
C GLU A 166 10.96 -18.52 -23.70
N GLU A 167 9.69 -18.14 -23.85
CA GLU A 167 9.30 -16.73 -23.99
C GLU A 167 9.56 -15.96 -22.69
N VAL A 168 9.31 -16.56 -21.52
CA VAL A 168 9.57 -15.93 -20.22
C VAL A 168 11.07 -15.71 -20.01
N ILE A 169 11.91 -16.70 -20.30
CA ILE A 169 13.38 -16.58 -20.23
C ILE A 169 13.89 -15.43 -21.11
N GLN A 170 13.27 -15.21 -22.28
CA GLN A 170 13.64 -14.08 -23.15
C GLN A 170 13.21 -12.71 -22.60
N PHE A 171 12.10 -12.65 -21.86
CA PHE A 171 11.60 -11.42 -21.26
C PHE A 171 12.32 -11.07 -19.96
N ASP A 172 12.81 -12.07 -19.24
CA ASP A 172 13.47 -11.94 -17.94
C ASP A 172 14.90 -12.53 -17.95
N PRO A 173 15.81 -12.01 -18.81
CA PRO A 173 17.18 -12.53 -18.91
C PRO A 173 18.03 -12.24 -17.67
N ASP A 174 17.57 -11.33 -16.82
CA ASP A 174 18.27 -10.87 -15.62
C ASP A 174 17.73 -11.55 -14.35
N HIS A 175 16.89 -12.59 -14.46
CA HIS A 175 16.20 -13.24 -13.35
C HIS A 175 17.11 -13.56 -12.17
N ASP A 176 18.17 -14.36 -12.39
CA ASP A 176 19.09 -14.78 -11.33
C ASP A 176 19.76 -13.60 -10.62
N ARG A 177 20.00 -12.49 -11.35
CA ARG A 177 20.56 -11.27 -10.77
C ARG A 177 19.51 -10.51 -9.97
N ASP A 178 18.26 -10.45 -10.46
CA ASP A 178 17.15 -9.79 -9.76
C ASP A 178 16.81 -10.50 -8.44
N ARG A 179 17.11 -11.81 -8.32
CA ARG A 179 16.96 -12.59 -7.08
C ARG A 179 17.99 -12.26 -6.00
N MET A 180 18.93 -11.33 -6.22
CA MET A 180 19.91 -10.91 -5.22
C MET A 180 19.47 -9.61 -4.53
N GLU A 181 19.67 -9.50 -3.21
CA GLU A 181 19.50 -8.23 -2.50
C GLU A 181 20.53 -7.20 -2.99
N SER A 182 20.11 -5.92 -3.09
CA SER A 182 20.99 -4.84 -3.55
C SER A 182 22.12 -4.57 -2.54
N ALA A 183 23.37 -4.64 -2.98
CA ALA A 183 24.54 -4.30 -2.16
C ALA A 183 24.72 -2.78 -1.96
N ASP A 184 23.96 -1.95 -2.67
CA ASP A 184 24.13 -0.49 -2.68
C ASP A 184 23.56 0.21 -1.45
N TYR A 185 22.93 -0.55 -0.53
CA TYR A 185 22.15 0.02 0.55
C TYR A 185 22.44 -0.68 1.89
N GLU A 186 23.31 -0.06 2.70
CA GLU A 186 23.52 -0.46 4.08
C GLU A 186 22.34 -0.01 4.95
N VAL A 187 21.23 -0.74 4.90
CA VAL A 187 20.14 -0.52 5.87
C VAL A 187 20.36 -1.41 7.06
N VAL A 188 20.84 -0.82 8.14
CA VAL A 188 20.80 -1.42 9.48
C VAL A 188 19.36 -1.31 10.02
N LEU A 189 18.43 -2.07 9.43
CA LEU A 189 17.18 -2.43 10.10
C LEU A 189 17.39 -3.82 10.68
N ARG A 190 17.89 -3.87 11.92
CA ARG A 190 18.11 -5.11 12.69
C ARG A 190 16.81 -5.88 13.04
N SER A 191 15.67 -5.51 12.46
CA SER A 191 14.33 -5.97 12.85
C SER A 191 13.56 -6.67 11.73
N MET A 192 14.10 -6.77 10.52
CA MET A 192 13.53 -7.67 9.49
C MET A 192 14.19 -9.05 9.62
N PRO A 193 13.44 -10.15 9.47
CA PRO A 193 14.03 -11.48 9.37
C PRO A 193 15.08 -11.48 8.25
N THR A 194 16.30 -11.95 8.55
CA THR A 194 17.23 -12.41 7.51
C THR A 194 16.56 -13.58 6.82
N GLU A 195 16.05 -13.36 5.61
CA GLU A 195 15.48 -14.44 4.81
C GLU A 195 16.60 -15.24 4.14
N GLU A 196 16.37 -16.55 4.07
CA GLU A 196 17.19 -17.53 3.37
C GLU A 196 17.23 -17.26 1.86
N ASP A 197 18.10 -17.99 1.18
CA ASP A 197 18.34 -17.98 -0.27
C ASP A 197 17.10 -17.62 -1.11
N HIS A 198 17.14 -16.44 -1.73
CA HIS A 198 16.07 -15.92 -2.57
C HIS A 198 16.07 -16.55 -3.97
N THR A 199 17.03 -17.43 -4.30
CA THR A 199 17.08 -18.08 -5.60
C THR A 199 15.85 -18.96 -5.82
N LYS A 200 15.26 -18.81 -7.00
CA LYS A 200 14.11 -19.61 -7.46
C LYS A 200 14.32 -19.85 -8.95
N PRO A 201 14.04 -21.06 -9.48
CA PRO A 201 14.06 -21.27 -10.92
C PRO A 201 12.87 -20.57 -11.59
N ILE A 202 13.03 -20.18 -12.86
CA ILE A 202 11.91 -19.70 -13.67
C ILE A 202 10.95 -20.87 -13.91
N GLU A 203 9.73 -20.74 -13.40
CA GLU A 203 8.67 -21.72 -13.58
C GLU A 203 7.40 -21.05 -14.13
N VAL A 204 6.76 -21.71 -15.09
CA VAL A 204 5.51 -21.22 -15.70
C VAL A 204 4.39 -22.20 -15.40
N HIS A 205 3.44 -21.75 -14.59
CA HIS A 205 2.27 -22.51 -14.16
C HIS A 205 1.00 -21.71 -14.42
N HIS A 206 0.41 -21.89 -15.60
CA HIS A 206 -0.84 -21.23 -15.93
C HIS A 206 -2.03 -21.90 -15.23
N PRO A 207 -2.88 -21.15 -14.50
CA PRO A 207 -4.10 -21.71 -13.94
C PRO A 207 -5.06 -22.13 -15.06
N SER A 208 -5.82 -23.21 -14.83
CA SER A 208 -6.78 -23.74 -15.82
C SER A 208 -7.84 -22.71 -16.24
N ASN A 209 -8.17 -21.77 -15.35
CA ASN A 209 -9.16 -20.72 -15.55
C ASN A 209 -8.49 -19.34 -15.56
N ARG A 210 -7.76 -19.02 -16.62
CA ARG A 210 -7.06 -17.72 -16.76
C ARG A 210 -8.04 -16.56 -16.83
N ASP A 211 -7.69 -15.45 -16.20
CA ASP A 211 -8.50 -14.23 -16.24
C ASP A 211 -8.40 -13.59 -17.63
N LYS A 212 -9.38 -13.87 -18.48
CA LYS A 212 -9.46 -13.31 -19.85
C LYS A 212 -10.21 -11.97 -19.88
N LYS A 213 -10.20 -11.21 -18.79
CA LYS A 213 -10.86 -9.90 -18.75
C LYS A 213 -10.19 -8.96 -19.73
N THR A 214 -10.87 -8.70 -20.84
CA THR A 214 -10.42 -7.73 -21.83
C THR A 214 -10.94 -6.35 -21.46
N SER A 215 -10.04 -5.40 -21.28
CA SER A 215 -10.40 -4.00 -21.09
C SER A 215 -10.63 -3.30 -22.42
N LYS A 216 -11.60 -2.38 -22.46
CA LYS A 216 -11.74 -1.41 -23.55
C LYS A 216 -11.23 -0.06 -23.03
N THR A 217 -9.92 0.12 -23.01
CA THR A 217 -9.34 1.44 -22.74
C THR A 217 -9.51 2.37 -23.95
N ASN A 218 -9.68 3.66 -23.68
CA ASN A 218 -9.70 4.71 -24.70
C ASN A 218 -8.29 5.29 -24.96
N LEU A 219 -7.27 4.78 -24.25
CA LEU A 219 -5.91 5.27 -24.31
C LEU A 219 -5.12 4.57 -25.42
N LYS A 220 -4.12 5.28 -25.95
CA LYS A 220 -3.18 4.72 -26.91
C LYS A 220 -2.10 3.93 -26.17
N CYS A 221 -2.02 2.64 -26.47
CA CYS A 221 -1.00 1.76 -25.92
C CYS A 221 0.34 1.87 -26.66
N GLN A 222 1.40 1.37 -26.03
CA GLN A 222 2.73 1.27 -26.65
C GLN A 222 2.74 0.26 -27.81
N SER A 223 3.81 0.30 -28.61
CA SER A 223 4.04 -0.70 -29.66
C SER A 223 4.15 -2.10 -29.06
N SER A 224 3.58 -3.08 -29.74
CA SER A 224 3.66 -4.50 -29.37
C SER A 224 4.42 -5.29 -30.43
N ASP A 225 5.14 -6.31 -29.99
CA ASP A 225 5.73 -7.34 -30.85
C ASP A 225 4.73 -8.49 -31.09
N SER A 226 5.18 -9.56 -31.76
CA SER A 226 4.33 -10.73 -32.04
C SER A 226 3.82 -11.43 -30.76
N ILE A 227 4.60 -11.41 -29.68
CA ILE A 227 4.30 -12.10 -28.42
C ILE A 227 3.30 -11.26 -27.61
N THR A 228 3.63 -10.01 -27.36
CA THR A 228 2.92 -9.07 -26.48
C THR A 228 1.63 -8.55 -27.10
N LYS A 229 1.46 -8.64 -28.42
CA LYS A 229 0.20 -8.34 -29.10
C LYS A 229 -0.96 -9.22 -28.60
N ARG A 230 -0.67 -10.42 -28.09
CA ARG A 230 -1.66 -11.31 -27.43
C ARG A 230 -2.27 -10.66 -26.18
N PHE A 231 -1.47 -9.86 -25.47
CA PHE A 231 -1.83 -9.27 -24.17
C PHE A 231 -2.21 -7.79 -24.25
N LYS A 232 -2.34 -7.24 -25.46
CA LYS A 232 -2.67 -5.82 -25.67
C LYS A 232 -4.02 -5.37 -25.11
N ASN A 233 -4.90 -6.29 -24.70
CA ASN A 233 -6.20 -5.95 -24.10
C ASN A 233 -6.15 -6.01 -22.56
N THR A 234 -5.02 -6.41 -21.99
CA THR A 234 -4.76 -6.36 -20.55
C THR A 234 -4.22 -4.97 -20.23
N VAL A 235 -5.04 -4.18 -19.55
CA VAL A 235 -4.66 -2.82 -19.12
C VAL A 235 -4.08 -2.91 -17.72
N VAL A 236 -2.96 -2.25 -17.51
CA VAL A 236 -2.25 -2.22 -16.23
C VAL A 236 -2.05 -0.77 -15.82
N TYR A 237 -2.30 -0.45 -14.56
CA TYR A 237 -1.93 0.82 -13.97
C TYR A 237 -0.93 0.59 -12.84
N ILE A 238 0.22 1.27 -12.90
CA ILE A 238 1.28 1.17 -11.89
C ILE A 238 1.38 2.50 -11.13
N ALA A 239 1.06 2.44 -9.85
CA ALA A 239 1.41 3.45 -8.86
C ALA A 239 2.83 3.16 -8.34
N THR A 240 3.74 4.13 -8.39
CA THR A 240 5.15 3.91 -8.01
C THR A 240 5.87 5.20 -7.60
N ASP A 241 6.87 5.04 -6.74
CA ASP A 241 7.79 6.10 -6.32
C ASP A 241 9.01 6.25 -7.25
N ALA A 242 9.09 5.50 -8.36
CA ALA A 242 10.10 5.67 -9.38
C ALA A 242 9.90 7.01 -10.14
N PRO A 243 10.92 7.90 -10.22
CA PRO A 243 10.79 9.17 -10.96
C PRO A 243 10.52 9.00 -12.45
N ASN A 244 11.17 8.00 -13.08
CA ASN A 244 11.01 7.65 -14.49
C ASN A 244 10.64 6.17 -14.63
N PRO A 245 9.38 5.78 -14.36
CA PRO A 245 9.00 4.36 -14.26
C PRO A 245 9.30 3.56 -15.54
N ARG A 246 9.08 4.17 -16.72
CA ARG A 246 9.26 3.50 -18.02
C ARG A 246 10.72 3.20 -18.35
N GLU A 247 11.65 3.98 -17.81
CA GLU A 247 13.09 3.80 -17.99
C GLU A 247 13.74 3.06 -16.83
N HIS A 248 12.99 2.81 -15.74
CA HIS A 248 13.51 2.13 -14.56
C HIS A 248 13.91 0.68 -14.90
N PRO A 249 15.16 0.25 -14.65
CA PRO A 249 15.66 -1.07 -15.06
C PRO A 249 14.81 -2.25 -14.59
N LEU A 250 14.26 -2.17 -13.37
CA LEU A 250 13.39 -3.21 -12.82
C LEU A 250 11.99 -3.19 -13.43
N LEU A 251 11.41 -2.02 -13.68
CA LEU A 251 10.00 -1.91 -14.10
C LEU A 251 9.81 -2.10 -15.61
N ARG A 252 10.88 -1.91 -16.41
CA ARG A 252 10.82 -2.02 -17.88
C ARG A 252 10.24 -3.36 -18.36
N LYS A 253 10.46 -4.46 -17.63
CA LYS A 253 9.92 -5.79 -18.00
C LYS A 253 8.38 -5.81 -17.94
N LEU A 254 7.77 -5.08 -17.00
CA LEU A 254 6.32 -4.95 -16.89
C LEU A 254 5.72 -4.16 -18.06
N PHE A 255 6.33 -3.03 -18.44
CA PHE A 255 5.88 -2.22 -19.58
C PHE A 255 6.04 -2.96 -20.91
N ARG A 256 7.10 -3.77 -21.05
CA ARG A 256 7.30 -4.61 -22.23
C ARG A 256 6.26 -5.72 -22.30
N LEU A 257 5.93 -6.36 -21.18
CA LEU A 257 4.98 -7.47 -21.12
C LEU A 257 3.57 -7.04 -21.53
N PHE A 258 3.09 -5.91 -21.01
CA PHE A 258 1.76 -5.37 -21.29
C PHE A 258 1.87 -4.01 -22.01
N PRO A 259 1.64 -3.94 -23.33
CA PRO A 259 1.74 -2.69 -24.09
C PRO A 259 0.80 -1.57 -23.57
N CYS A 260 -0.29 -1.94 -22.89
CA CYS A 260 -1.25 -1.03 -22.29
C CYS A 260 -0.99 -0.82 -20.79
N THR A 261 0.26 -0.61 -20.40
CA THR A 261 0.63 -0.20 -19.05
C THR A 261 0.76 1.32 -18.95
N PHE A 262 0.03 1.89 -18.00
CA PHE A 262 -0.03 3.32 -17.72
C PHE A 262 0.47 3.64 -16.31
N VAL A 263 0.99 4.85 -16.16
CA VAL A 263 1.45 5.44 -14.90
C VAL A 263 0.83 6.83 -14.75
N LEU A 264 0.95 7.43 -13.57
CA LEU A 264 0.34 8.73 -13.29
C LEU A 264 0.74 9.83 -14.29
N SER A 265 1.99 9.83 -14.78
CA SER A 265 2.47 10.82 -15.76
C SER A 265 1.79 10.74 -17.13
N ASP A 266 1.06 9.66 -17.44
CA ASP A 266 0.26 9.57 -18.67
C ASP A 266 -1.04 10.41 -18.60
N PHE A 267 -1.36 10.99 -17.42
CA PHE A 267 -2.60 11.72 -17.12
C PHE A 267 -2.36 13.16 -16.65
N GLU A 268 -1.34 13.83 -17.21
CA GLU A 268 -0.88 15.16 -16.76
C GLU A 268 -2.02 16.20 -16.70
N LYS A 269 -2.97 16.14 -17.65
CA LYS A 269 -4.12 17.04 -17.70
C LYS A 269 -5.02 16.90 -16.47
N GLU A 270 -5.22 15.68 -15.98
CA GLU A 270 -6.04 15.41 -14.81
C GLU A 270 -5.35 15.84 -13.50
N LEU A 271 -4.01 16.00 -13.51
CA LEU A 271 -3.22 16.45 -12.36
C LEU A 271 -3.27 17.97 -12.14
N GLU A 272 -3.61 18.75 -13.17
CA GLU A 272 -3.63 20.22 -13.11
C GLU A 272 -4.45 20.78 -11.94
N GLU A 273 -5.62 20.20 -11.65
CA GLU A 273 -6.46 20.63 -10.52
C GLU A 273 -5.87 20.24 -9.17
N VAL A 274 -5.22 19.08 -9.11
CA VAL A 274 -4.59 18.56 -7.88
C VAL A 274 -3.38 19.39 -7.52
N LYS A 275 -2.57 19.77 -8.52
CA LYS A 275 -1.39 20.64 -8.35
C LYS A 275 -1.72 22.05 -7.87
N ARG A 276 -2.98 22.49 -8.05
CA ARG A 276 -3.46 23.79 -7.55
C ARG A 276 -3.95 23.75 -6.09
N LEU A 277 -4.03 22.57 -5.47
CA LEU A 277 -4.44 22.45 -4.08
C LEU A 277 -3.35 23.00 -3.16
N GLN A 278 -3.75 23.87 -2.25
CA GLN A 278 -2.88 24.47 -1.26
C GLN A 278 -3.63 24.70 0.05
N VAL A 279 -2.90 24.78 1.16
CA VAL A 279 -3.43 25.33 2.42
C VAL A 279 -3.79 26.79 2.17
N VAL A 280 -5.02 27.19 2.53
CA VAL A 280 -5.56 28.52 2.16
C VAL A 280 -4.78 29.62 2.87
N GLU A 281 -4.53 29.44 4.16
CA GLU A 281 -3.90 30.41 5.05
C GLU A 281 -2.41 30.58 4.74
N GLU A 282 -1.70 29.46 4.58
CA GLU A 282 -0.24 29.43 4.45
C GLU A 282 0.24 29.41 3.00
N LYS A 283 -0.67 29.20 2.02
CA LYS A 283 -0.36 29.01 0.60
C LYS A 283 0.65 27.89 0.33
N VAL A 284 0.69 26.90 1.22
CA VAL A 284 1.57 25.73 1.10
C VAL A 284 0.94 24.78 0.08
N PRO A 285 1.63 24.44 -1.02
CA PRO A 285 1.12 23.49 -2.00
C PRO A 285 0.97 22.10 -1.37
N LEU A 286 -0.12 21.42 -1.71
CA LEU A 286 -0.48 20.11 -1.15
C LEU A 286 -0.19 18.95 -2.10
N ASP A 287 0.28 19.23 -3.31
CA ASP A 287 0.54 18.24 -4.35
C ASP A 287 1.50 17.13 -3.90
N GLY A 288 2.59 17.49 -3.23
CA GLY A 288 3.54 16.51 -2.66
C GLY A 288 2.94 15.52 -1.66
N TYR A 289 1.82 15.88 -1.01
CA TYR A 289 1.12 15.01 -0.06
C TYR A 289 -0.06 14.26 -0.71
N LEU A 290 -0.68 14.87 -1.73
CA LEU A 290 -1.91 14.39 -2.33
C LEU A 290 -1.68 13.52 -3.58
N ILE A 291 -0.58 13.72 -4.32
CA ILE A 291 -0.25 12.90 -5.48
C ILE A 291 -0.13 11.40 -5.14
N PRO A 292 0.56 10.99 -4.06
CA PRO A 292 0.57 9.57 -3.67
C PRO A 292 -0.82 9.02 -3.35
N MET A 293 -1.70 9.84 -2.75
CA MET A 293 -3.08 9.43 -2.46
C MET A 293 -3.89 9.27 -3.74
N LEU A 294 -3.72 10.16 -4.71
CA LEU A 294 -4.36 10.03 -6.02
C LEU A 294 -3.93 8.74 -6.73
N ASP A 295 -2.63 8.46 -6.75
CA ASP A 295 -2.02 7.27 -7.35
C ASP A 295 -2.60 5.98 -6.71
N ALA A 296 -2.67 5.96 -5.38
CA ALA A 296 -3.31 4.91 -4.58
C ALA A 296 -4.79 4.73 -4.92
N MET A 297 -5.54 5.83 -5.02
CA MET A 297 -6.96 5.81 -5.36
C MET A 297 -7.18 5.19 -6.73
N ILE A 298 -6.38 5.55 -7.75
CA ILE A 298 -6.49 5.00 -9.10
C ILE A 298 -6.17 3.50 -9.10
N ALA A 299 -5.03 3.09 -8.52
CA ALA A 299 -4.62 1.69 -8.49
C ALA A 299 -5.66 0.79 -7.79
N ALA A 300 -6.35 1.30 -6.76
CA ALA A 300 -7.37 0.57 -6.03
C ALA A 300 -8.60 0.17 -6.88
N HIS A 301 -8.87 0.83 -8.00
CA HIS A 301 -10.03 0.52 -8.87
C HIS A 301 -9.83 -0.69 -9.79
N GLY A 302 -8.63 -1.28 -9.82
CA GLY A 302 -8.35 -2.48 -10.61
C GLY A 302 -9.25 -3.67 -10.23
N HIS A 303 -9.43 -4.64 -11.11
CA HIS A 303 -10.12 -5.90 -10.77
C HIS A 303 -9.26 -6.82 -9.91
N THR A 304 -7.94 -6.70 -10.05
CA THR A 304 -6.91 -7.38 -9.28
C THR A 304 -5.92 -6.31 -8.85
N PHE A 305 -5.43 -6.43 -7.61
CA PHE A 305 -4.44 -5.51 -7.05
C PHE A 305 -3.18 -6.27 -6.67
N PHE A 306 -2.01 -5.75 -7.07
CA PHE A 306 -0.71 -6.21 -6.63
C PHE A 306 0.01 -5.09 -5.90
N GLY A 307 0.76 -5.42 -4.85
CA GLY A 307 1.46 -4.40 -4.10
C GLY A 307 2.78 -4.87 -3.53
N THR A 308 3.61 -3.92 -3.11
CA THR A 308 4.88 -4.22 -2.43
C THR A 308 4.60 -4.78 -1.03
N PRO A 309 5.10 -5.99 -0.69
CA PRO A 309 4.97 -6.59 0.64
C PRO A 309 5.50 -5.68 1.75
N HIS A 310 4.94 -5.82 2.95
CA HIS A 310 5.28 -5.03 4.16
C HIS A 310 5.13 -3.49 4.07
N SER A 311 4.78 -2.93 2.91
CA SER A 311 4.47 -1.51 2.78
C SER A 311 3.13 -1.19 3.46
N THR A 312 3.17 -0.29 4.43
CA THR A 312 1.95 0.21 5.11
C THR A 312 1.01 0.89 4.12
N PHE A 313 1.57 1.54 3.09
CA PHE A 313 0.81 2.18 2.02
C PHE A 313 0.15 1.16 1.09
N THR A 314 0.87 0.10 0.71
CA THR A 314 0.28 -1.04 -0.01
C THR A 314 -0.87 -1.64 0.79
N SER A 315 -0.67 -1.87 2.09
CA SER A 315 -1.68 -2.47 2.97
C SER A 315 -2.93 -1.60 3.06
N TYR A 316 -2.78 -0.27 3.07
CA TYR A 316 -3.90 0.67 2.99
C TYR A 316 -4.68 0.51 1.68
N ILE A 317 -3.99 0.44 0.54
CA ILE A 317 -4.64 0.26 -0.76
C ILE A 317 -5.37 -1.08 -0.83
N GLU A 318 -4.66 -2.18 -0.57
CA GLU A 318 -5.15 -3.54 -0.69
C GLU A 318 -6.36 -3.83 0.20
N ARG A 319 -6.33 -3.32 1.45
CA ARG A 319 -7.30 -3.74 2.48
C ARG A 319 -8.41 -2.75 2.68
N GLN A 320 -8.23 -1.49 2.27
CA GLN A 320 -9.21 -0.42 2.51
C GLN A 320 -9.73 0.14 1.21
N LEU A 321 -8.86 0.70 0.35
CA LEU A 321 -9.30 1.35 -0.87
C LEU A 321 -9.85 0.36 -1.90
N HIS A 322 -9.08 -0.67 -2.24
CA HIS A 322 -9.42 -1.63 -3.28
C HIS A 322 -10.74 -2.36 -2.99
N PRO A 323 -10.99 -2.89 -1.78
CA PRO A 323 -12.27 -3.50 -1.46
C PRO A 323 -13.43 -2.50 -1.62
N VAL A 324 -13.31 -1.30 -1.06
CA VAL A 324 -14.38 -0.29 -1.13
C VAL A 324 -14.69 0.11 -2.57
N TYR A 325 -13.67 0.35 -3.40
CA TYR A 325 -13.89 0.74 -4.80
C TYR A 325 -14.36 -0.42 -5.69
N THR A 326 -14.10 -1.67 -5.30
CA THR A 326 -14.61 -2.86 -6.01
C THR A 326 -15.91 -3.42 -5.43
N GLY A 327 -16.57 -2.67 -4.52
CA GLY A 327 -17.89 -3.02 -3.99
C GLY A 327 -17.88 -4.06 -2.86
N LYS A 328 -16.72 -4.27 -2.22
CA LYS A 328 -16.51 -5.13 -1.07
C LYS A 328 -16.33 -4.29 0.21
N HIS A 329 -16.44 -4.94 1.35
CA HIS A 329 -16.14 -4.32 2.64
C HIS A 329 -14.63 -4.24 2.89
N VAL A 330 -14.22 -3.25 3.70
CA VAL A 330 -12.85 -3.15 4.20
C VAL A 330 -12.43 -4.47 4.85
N GLN A 331 -11.23 -4.92 4.49
CA GLN A 331 -10.64 -6.14 5.01
C GLN A 331 -9.89 -5.86 6.33
N VAL A 332 -10.19 -6.70 7.32
CA VAL A 332 -9.45 -6.77 8.58
C VAL A 332 -8.92 -8.18 8.66
N MET A 333 -7.65 -8.35 8.25
CA MET A 333 -6.93 -9.60 8.23
C MET A 333 -6.20 -9.78 9.55
N GLY A 334 -6.30 -10.98 10.16
CA GLY A 334 -5.54 -11.34 11.36
C GLY A 334 -4.03 -11.38 11.10
N LEU A 335 -3.22 -11.38 12.14
CA LEU A 335 -1.76 -11.38 11.98
C LEU A 335 -1.25 -12.70 11.37
N GLU A 336 -1.77 -13.86 11.82
CA GLU A 336 -1.37 -15.15 11.25
C GLU A 336 -1.72 -15.28 9.77
N GLU A 337 -2.92 -14.84 9.37
CA GLU A 337 -3.35 -14.88 7.98
C GLU A 337 -2.44 -14.00 7.11
N TYR A 338 -2.04 -12.84 7.63
CA TYR A 338 -1.09 -11.98 6.95
C TYR A 338 0.27 -12.63 6.77
N LEU A 339 0.82 -13.25 7.81
CA LEU A 339 2.13 -13.89 7.74
C LEU A 339 2.15 -15.12 6.81
N LYS A 340 0.99 -15.75 6.55
CA LYS A 340 0.86 -16.84 5.57
C LYS A 340 0.82 -16.36 4.11
N LEU A 341 0.57 -15.07 3.89
CA LEU A 341 0.43 -14.46 2.57
C LEU A 341 1.66 -13.63 2.17
N GLN A 342 2.59 -13.41 3.10
CA GLN A 342 3.94 -12.93 2.78
C GLN A 342 4.78 -14.13 2.36
#